data_AF-A0A090WUH3-F1
#
_entry.id   AF-A0A090WUH3-F1
#
_cell.length_a   1.000
_cell.length_b   1.000
_cell.length_c   1.000
_cell.angle_alpha   90.00
_cell.angle_beta   90.00
_cell.angle_gamma   90.00
#
_symmetry.space_group_name_H-M   'P 1'
#
loop_
_entity.id
_entity.type
_entity.pdbx_description
1 polymer ?
#
loop_
_entity_poly.entity_id
_entity_poly.type
_entity_poly.pdbx_seq_one_letter_code
_entity_poly.pdbx_strand_id
1 'polypeptide(L)'
;MKKNDYKGWAKGLKAAGYATDPKYPAKLISLIERYNLDKYDSRKASSNLKERNKIEVNAKTNVVSIREVPKQVTHVVVKGDTLYYISKMHNISVEELKTLNDLEDNNIKIGQILTVSPK
;
A
#
# COMPACT_ATOMS: atom_id res chain seq x y z
N MET A 1 0.40 -20.42 -16.90
CA MET A 1 0.28 -20.05 -15.46
C MET A 1 -0.61 -18.82 -15.35
N LYS A 2 -1.42 -18.69 -14.29
CA LYS A 2 -2.28 -17.50 -14.10
C LYS A 2 -1.42 -16.30 -13.68
N LYS A 3 -1.81 -15.08 -14.07
CA LYS A 3 -1.04 -13.85 -13.78
C LYS A 3 -0.85 -13.59 -12.28
N ASN A 4 -1.83 -13.98 -11.46
CA ASN A 4 -1.81 -13.79 -10.00
C ASN A 4 -1.34 -15.06 -9.25
N ASP A 5 -0.79 -16.05 -9.95
CA ASP A 5 -0.30 -17.30 -9.33
C ASP A 5 1.18 -17.21 -8.98
N TYR A 6 1.52 -16.29 -8.07
CA TYR A 6 2.89 -16.06 -7.63
C TYR A 6 3.54 -17.31 -7.01
N LYS A 7 2.75 -18.22 -6.44
CA LYS A 7 3.23 -19.49 -5.87
C LYS A 7 3.75 -20.41 -6.96
N GLY A 8 3.03 -20.50 -8.08
CA GLY A 8 3.49 -21.19 -9.28
C GLY A 8 4.78 -20.56 -9.81
N TRP A 9 4.82 -19.23 -9.94
CA TRP A 9 6.01 -18.51 -10.44
C TRP A 9 7.24 -18.74 -9.57
N ALA A 10 7.09 -18.73 -8.25
CA ALA A 10 8.16 -19.00 -7.30
C ALA A 10 8.77 -20.41 -7.49
N LYS A 11 7.92 -21.42 -7.72
CA LYS A 11 8.38 -22.80 -8.03
C LYS A 11 9.05 -22.88 -9.40
N GLY A 12 8.48 -22.20 -10.40
CA GLY A 12 9.01 -22.14 -11.77
C GLY A 12 10.40 -21.51 -11.84
N LEU A 13 10.65 -20.42 -11.10
CA LEU A 13 11.97 -19.78 -11.03
C LEU A 13 13.07 -20.72 -10.53
N LYS A 14 12.77 -21.54 -9.51
CA LYS A 14 13.69 -22.59 -9.03
C LYS A 14 13.91 -23.66 -10.10
N ALA A 15 12.85 -24.13 -10.75
CA ALA A 15 12.95 -25.16 -11.79
C ALA A 15 13.76 -24.69 -13.02
N ALA A 16 13.70 -23.40 -13.33
CA ALA A 16 14.45 -22.78 -14.41
C ALA A 16 15.90 -22.43 -14.04
N GLY A 17 16.36 -22.77 -12.82
CA GLY A 17 17.76 -22.58 -12.40
C GLY A 17 18.15 -21.15 -12.05
N TYR A 18 17.20 -20.20 -12.01
CA TYR A 18 17.48 -18.81 -11.63
C TYR A 18 17.79 -18.65 -10.13
N ALA A 19 17.38 -19.62 -9.30
CA ALA A 19 17.63 -19.61 -7.87
C ALA A 19 18.36 -20.88 -7.44
N THR A 20 19.55 -20.70 -6.85
CA THR A 20 20.40 -21.79 -6.36
C THR A 20 19.93 -22.37 -5.01
N ASP A 21 19.19 -21.61 -4.22
CA ASP A 21 18.70 -22.04 -2.90
C ASP A 21 17.44 -22.93 -3.02
N PRO A 22 17.45 -24.17 -2.49
CA PRO A 22 16.29 -25.06 -2.49
C PRO A 22 15.04 -24.48 -1.82
N LYS A 23 15.22 -23.59 -0.83
CA LYS A 23 14.15 -22.93 -0.07
C LYS A 23 13.71 -21.60 -0.70
N TYR A 24 14.33 -21.19 -1.80
CA TYR A 24 14.02 -19.93 -2.47
C TYR A 24 12.51 -19.73 -2.75
N PRO A 25 11.77 -20.72 -3.29
CA PRO A 25 10.34 -20.54 -3.52
C PRO A 25 9.57 -20.23 -2.25
N ALA A 26 9.89 -20.93 -1.15
CA ALA A 26 9.24 -20.73 0.14
C ALA A 26 9.55 -19.34 0.73
N LYS A 27 10.79 -18.85 0.56
CA LYS A 27 11.18 -17.49 0.96
C LYS A 27 10.42 -16.43 0.17
N LEU A 28 10.34 -16.58 -1.16
CA LEU A 28 9.63 -15.63 -2.01
C LEU A 28 8.12 -15.59 -1.71
N ILE A 29 7.50 -16.76 -1.57
CA ILE A 29 6.10 -16.87 -1.15
C ILE A 29 5.90 -16.22 0.22
N SER A 30 6.80 -16.49 1.18
CA SER A 30 6.72 -15.90 2.52
C SER A 30 6.82 -14.39 2.51
N LEU A 31 7.65 -13.80 1.63
CA LEU A 31 7.75 -12.34 1.50
C LEU A 31 6.47 -11.75 0.91
N ILE A 32 5.96 -12.35 -0.17
CA ILE A 32 4.72 -11.89 -0.81
C ILE A 32 3.56 -11.94 0.17
N GLU A 33 3.40 -13.04 0.91
CA GLU A 33 2.34 -13.21 1.91
C GLU A 33 2.55 -12.30 3.14
N ARG A 34 3.78 -12.22 3.67
CA ARG A 34 4.08 -11.39 4.85
C ARG A 34 3.81 -9.91 4.62
N TYR A 35 4.06 -9.42 3.41
CA TYR A 35 3.85 -8.01 3.05
C TYR A 35 2.56 -7.79 2.24
N ASN A 36 1.74 -8.83 2.05
CA ASN A 36 0.49 -8.80 1.28
C ASN A 36 0.68 -8.10 -0.08
N LEU A 37 1.74 -8.46 -0.82
CA LEU A 37 2.15 -7.79 -2.06
C LEU A 37 1.26 -8.13 -3.26
N ASP A 38 0.56 -9.25 -3.19
CA ASP A 38 -0.39 -9.70 -4.21
C ASP A 38 -1.55 -8.71 -4.41
N LYS A 39 -1.83 -7.84 -3.44
CA LYS A 39 -2.81 -6.74 -3.57
C LYS A 39 -2.52 -5.82 -4.77
N TYR A 40 -1.27 -5.75 -5.22
CA TYR A 40 -0.86 -4.93 -6.35
C TYR A 40 -0.98 -5.62 -7.72
N ASP A 41 -1.14 -6.95 -7.76
CA ASP A 41 -1.31 -7.70 -9.02
C ASP A 41 -2.63 -7.33 -9.71
N SER A 42 -3.65 -7.00 -8.91
CA SER A 42 -4.90 -6.43 -9.35
C SER A 42 -4.80 -4.90 -9.47
N ARG A 43 -4.07 -4.38 -10.47
CA ARG A 43 -4.21 -2.96 -10.82
C ARG A 43 -5.60 -2.71 -11.43
N LYS A 44 -6.63 -2.63 -10.57
CA LYS A 44 -7.86 -1.86 -10.80
C LYS A 44 -7.62 -0.36 -10.63
N ALA A 45 -6.37 0.08 -10.50
CA ALA A 45 -6.01 1.50 -10.49
C ALA A 45 -6.39 2.21 -11.80
N SER A 46 -6.36 1.50 -12.94
CA SER A 46 -6.80 2.06 -14.22
C SER A 46 -8.32 2.09 -14.40
N SER A 47 -9.10 1.34 -13.62
CA SER A 47 -10.57 1.45 -13.64
C SER A 47 -11.07 2.54 -12.69
N ASN A 48 -10.42 2.72 -11.53
CA ASN A 48 -10.80 3.77 -10.56
C ASN A 48 -10.46 5.19 -11.03
N LEU A 49 -9.47 5.38 -11.91
CA LEU A 49 -9.24 6.67 -12.57
C LEU A 49 -10.28 7.01 -13.65
N LYS A 50 -10.97 6.00 -14.19
CA LYS A 50 -12.08 6.20 -15.14
C LYS A 50 -13.39 6.54 -14.44
N GLU A 51 -13.65 5.99 -13.25
CA GLU A 51 -14.85 6.34 -12.47
C GLU A 51 -14.77 7.72 -11.81
N ARG A 52 -13.57 8.18 -11.43
CA ARG A 52 -13.36 9.55 -10.91
C ARG A 52 -13.54 10.65 -11.98
N ASN A 53 -13.53 10.28 -13.26
CA ASN A 53 -13.70 11.19 -14.40
C ASN A 53 -15.02 10.95 -15.17
N LYS A 54 -16.04 10.35 -14.55
CA LYS A 54 -17.40 10.42 -15.11
C LYS A 54 -17.96 11.80 -14.75
N ILE A 55 -17.55 12.82 -15.49
CA ILE A 55 -18.21 14.13 -15.47
C ILE A 55 -19.59 13.91 -16.11
N GLU A 56 -20.65 13.88 -15.29
CA GLU A 56 -22.00 14.07 -15.80
C GLU A 56 -22.15 15.56 -16.15
N VAL A 57 -21.79 15.88 -17.39
CA VAL A 57 -21.95 17.22 -17.96
C VAL A 57 -23.45 17.54 -18.11
N ASN A 58 -24.05 18.19 -17.11
CA ASN A 58 -25.30 18.91 -17.35
C ASN A 58 -24.93 20.30 -17.89
N ALA A 59 -25.19 20.51 -19.18
CA ALA A 59 -24.61 21.55 -20.03
C ALA A 59 -25.06 23.01 -19.72
N LYS A 60 -25.34 23.39 -18.47
CA LYS A 60 -25.97 24.69 -18.17
C LYS A 60 -25.37 25.54 -17.04
N THR A 61 -24.28 25.19 -16.38
CA THR A 61 -23.66 26.16 -15.45
C THR A 61 -22.16 25.91 -15.27
N ASN A 62 -21.35 26.88 -15.70
CA ASN A 62 -19.89 26.84 -15.66
C ASN A 62 -19.37 27.42 -14.33
N VAL A 63 -19.67 26.74 -13.22
CA VAL A 63 -19.02 26.99 -11.91
C VAL A 63 -18.57 25.67 -11.32
N VAL A 64 -17.40 25.20 -11.77
CA VAL A 64 -16.73 24.05 -11.17
C VAL A 64 -16.09 24.53 -9.87
N SER A 65 -16.83 24.46 -8.77
CA SER A 65 -16.24 24.46 -7.42
C SER A 65 -15.56 23.11 -7.24
N ILE A 66 -14.30 23.03 -7.69
CA ILE A 66 -13.38 21.96 -7.30
C ILE A 66 -13.18 22.10 -5.79
N ARG A 67 -13.99 21.37 -5.01
CA ARG A 67 -13.64 21.08 -3.62
C ARG A 67 -12.35 20.28 -3.69
N GLU A 68 -11.22 20.94 -3.41
CA GLU A 68 -9.94 20.25 -3.25
C GLU A 68 -10.12 19.23 -2.14
N VAL A 69 -10.30 17.96 -2.51
CA VAL A 69 -10.30 16.88 -1.53
C VAL A 69 -8.87 16.77 -1.05
N PRO A 70 -8.58 17.04 0.24
CA PRO A 70 -7.23 17.00 0.73
C PRO A 70 -6.69 15.59 0.53
N LYS A 71 -5.58 15.49 -0.18
CA LYS A 71 -4.93 14.21 -0.46
C LYS A 71 -4.23 13.77 0.83
N GLN A 72 -4.89 12.91 1.60
CA GLN A 72 -4.29 12.29 2.78
C GLN A 72 -3.00 11.56 2.39
N VAL A 73 -1.93 11.81 3.15
CA VAL A 73 -0.64 11.14 2.99
C VAL A 73 -0.57 9.97 3.96
N THR A 74 -0.22 8.79 3.46
CA THR A 74 -0.15 7.55 4.24
C THR A 74 1.21 6.86 4.07
N HIS A 75 1.70 6.23 5.13
CA HIS A 75 2.91 5.39 5.17
C HIS A 75 2.55 3.92 5.38
N VAL A 76 3.27 3.00 4.73
CA VAL A 76 3.11 1.55 4.95
C VAL A 76 4.27 1.06 5.80
N VAL A 77 3.96 0.53 6.97
CA VAL A 77 4.95 0.04 7.94
C VAL A 77 5.76 -1.12 7.34
N VAL A 78 7.08 -1.01 7.33
CA VAL A 78 8.00 -2.07 6.89
C VAL A 78 8.81 -2.62 8.06
N LYS A 79 9.54 -3.72 7.82
CA LYS A 79 10.40 -4.32 8.86
C LYS A 79 11.47 -3.32 9.29
N GLY A 80 11.53 -3.02 10.58
CA GLY A 80 12.49 -2.08 11.17
C GLY A 80 11.90 -0.70 11.45
N ASP A 81 10.68 -0.43 10.98
CA ASP A 81 9.98 0.79 11.34
C ASP A 81 9.56 0.79 12.81
N THR A 82 9.60 1.98 13.39
CA THR A 82 9.04 2.30 14.70
C THR A 82 8.19 3.56 14.55
N LEU A 83 7.22 3.78 15.45
CA LEU A 83 6.46 5.04 15.44
C LEU A 83 7.37 6.27 15.51
N TYR A 84 8.47 6.19 16.26
CA TYR A 84 9.47 7.27 16.34
C TYR A 84 10.14 7.55 14.99
N TYR A 85 10.57 6.50 14.27
CA TYR A 85 11.20 6.68 12.97
C TYR A 85 10.23 7.27 11.95
N ILE A 86 9.00 6.74 11.90
CA ILE A 86 7.96 7.21 11.00
C ILE A 86 7.59 8.66 11.31
N SER A 87 7.38 9.00 12.58
CA SER A 87 7.01 10.35 12.99
C SER A 87 8.10 11.36 12.63
N LYS A 88 9.38 10.99 12.82
CA LYS A 88 10.53 11.83 12.45
C LYS A 88 10.66 12.02 10.94
N MET A 89 10.42 10.97 10.15
CA MET A 89 10.43 11.08 8.68
C MET A 89 9.35 12.03 8.15
N HIS A 90 8.18 12.05 8.80
CA HIS A 90 7.06 12.89 8.41
C HIS A 90 6.95 14.20 9.19
N ASN A 91 7.93 14.49 10.06
CA ASN A 91 7.99 15.69 10.90
C ASN A 91 6.72 15.92 11.73
N ILE A 92 6.17 14.84 12.30
CA ILE A 92 5.03 14.86 13.23
C ILE A 92 5.45 14.24 14.56
N SER A 93 4.67 14.51 15.61
CA SER A 93 4.91 13.86 16.91
C SER A 93 4.43 12.41 16.89
N VAL A 94 4.98 11.57 17.77
CA VAL A 94 4.50 10.18 17.94
C VAL A 94 3.05 10.19 18.43
N GLU A 95 2.70 11.12 19.31
CA GLU A 95 1.34 11.28 19.84
C GLU A 95 0.35 11.64 18.72
N GLU A 96 0.71 12.57 17.85
CA GLU A 96 -0.10 12.95 16.69
C GLU A 96 -0.24 11.80 15.70
N LEU A 97 0.84 11.06 15.43
CA LEU A 97 0.76 9.85 14.61
C LEU A 97 -0.19 8.81 15.22
N LYS A 98 -0.20 8.68 16.55
CA LYS A 98 -1.11 7.76 17.25
C LYS A 98 -2.55 8.23 17.18
N THR A 99 -2.84 9.52 17.40
CA THR A 99 -4.20 10.05 17.34
C THR A 99 -4.77 9.99 15.93
N LEU A 100 -3.96 10.21 14.90
CA LEU A 100 -4.37 10.09 13.49
C LEU A 100 -4.75 8.66 13.08
N ASN A 101 -4.33 7.65 13.85
CA ASN A 101 -4.48 6.24 13.51
C ASN A 101 -5.15 5.42 14.62
N ASP A 102 -5.74 6.09 15.60
CA ASP A 102 -6.41 5.49 16.76
C ASP A 102 -5.55 4.42 17.46
N LEU A 103 -4.25 4.69 17.62
CA LEU A 103 -3.30 3.75 18.24
C LEU A 103 -3.22 3.98 19.75
N GLU A 104 -3.49 2.93 20.54
CA GLU A 104 -3.39 2.96 22.00
C GLU A 104 -1.94 2.83 22.48
N ASP A 105 -1.13 2.03 21.79
CA ASP A 105 0.26 1.72 22.15
C ASP A 105 1.23 2.01 21.00
N ASN A 106 2.48 1.54 21.15
CA ASN A 106 3.51 1.69 20.14
C ASN A 106 3.65 0.45 19.23
N ASN A 107 2.73 -0.51 19.33
CA ASN A 107 2.79 -1.75 18.56
C ASN A 107 2.22 -1.53 17.17
N ILE A 108 3.12 -1.46 16.19
CA ILE A 108 2.77 -1.40 14.78
C ILE A 108 3.11 -2.71 14.09
N LYS A 109 2.25 -3.13 13.17
CA LYS A 109 2.43 -4.37 12.41
C LYS A 109 3.02 -4.06 11.04
N ILE A 110 3.93 -4.90 10.59
CA ILE A 110 4.43 -4.85 9.22
C ILE A 110 3.25 -4.95 8.25
N GLY A 111 3.20 -4.04 7.27
CA GLY A 111 2.11 -3.90 6.29
C GLY A 111 0.94 -3.01 6.74
N GLN A 112 0.93 -2.54 7.99
CA GLN A 112 -0.05 -1.58 8.48
C GLN A 112 0.08 -0.24 7.74
N ILE A 113 -1.05 0.38 7.42
CA ILE A 113 -1.11 1.69 6.77
C ILE A 113 -1.36 2.72 7.87
N LEU A 114 -0.50 3.72 7.96
CA LEU A 114 -0.61 4.83 8.91
C LEU A 114 -0.84 6.14 8.16
N THR A 115 -1.84 6.91 8.56
CA THR A 115 -2.04 8.30 8.15
C THR A 115 -0.98 9.16 8.82
N VAL A 116 -0.20 9.89 8.03
CA VAL A 116 0.93 10.70 8.50
C VAL A 116 0.73 12.19 8.24
N SER A 117 -0.42 12.58 7.66
CA SER A 117 -0.82 13.95 7.49
C SER A 117 -2.35 14.05 7.55
N PRO A 118 -2.91 15.01 8.30
CA PRO A 118 -4.35 15.19 8.42
C PRO A 118 -5.00 15.59 7.09
N LYS A 119 -6.33 15.46 7.06
CA LYS A 119 -7.20 15.89 5.96
C LYS A 119 -7.45 17.39 6.05
#